data_AF-A0A382G0A6-F1
#
_entry.id   AF-A0A382G0A6-F1
#
_cell.length_a   1.000
_cell.length_b   1.000
_cell.length_c   1.000
_cell.angle_alpha   90.00
_cell.angle_beta   90.00
_cell.angle_gamma   90.00
#
_symmetry.space_group_name_H-M   'P 1'
#
loop_
_entity.id
_entity.type
_entity.pdbx_description
1 polymer ?
#
loop_
_entity_poly.entity_id
_entity_poly.type
_entity_poly.pdbx_seq_one_letter_code
_entity_poly.pdbx_strand_id
1 'polypeptide(L)'
;MANNYWMIVQTEENYEITLERGFDLVGLTKKQRKRAQRMGPADRILFYISGLRKWAASAYVESECFEDEEIIWQSVASRTETYPYR
;
A
#
# COMPACT_ATOMS: atom_id res chain seq x y z
N MET A 1 19.17 -1.94 13.75
CA MET A 1 18.80 -1.58 12.37
C MET A 1 17.53 -0.75 12.47
N ALA A 2 17.46 0.41 11.81
CA ALA A 2 16.29 1.27 11.93
C ALA A 2 15.16 0.71 11.06
N ASN A 3 14.12 0.15 11.68
CA ASN A 3 12.88 -0.17 10.99
C ASN A 3 12.07 1.12 10.88
N ASN A 4 11.82 1.61 9.67
CA ASN A 4 10.89 2.71 9.50
C ASN A 4 9.45 2.19 9.65
N TYR A 5 8.58 3.09 10.06
CA TYR A 5 7.15 2.83 10.17
C TYR A 5 6.42 3.67 9.13
N TRP A 6 5.59 3.00 8.35
CA TRP A 6 4.80 3.61 7.29
C TRP A 6 3.33 3.41 7.58
N MET A 7 2.53 4.43 7.27
CA MET A 7 1.08 4.33 7.33
C MET A 7 0.53 4.40 5.91
N ILE A 8 -0.24 3.39 5.54
CA ILE A 8 -0.93 3.34 4.25
C ILE A 8 -2.43 3.53 4.51
N VAL A 9 -2.99 4.49 3.80
CA VAL A 9 -4.41 4.83 3.89
C VAL A 9 -5.11 4.22 2.69
N GLN A 10 -6.10 3.38 2.95
CA GLN A 10 -6.93 2.74 1.93
C GLN A 10 -8.41 3.07 2.15
N THR A 11 -9.21 2.86 1.11
CA THR A 11 -10.67 2.74 1.25
C THR A 11 -11.00 1.33 1.74
N GLU A 12 -12.25 1.10 2.11
CA GLU A 12 -12.71 -0.22 2.58
C GLU A 12 -12.58 -1.26 1.45
N GLU A 13 -12.98 -0.91 0.23
CA GLU A 13 -12.97 -1.80 -0.94
C GLU A 13 -11.54 -2.21 -1.31
N ASN A 14 -10.59 -1.26 -1.30
CA ASN A 14 -9.18 -1.56 -1.59
C ASN A 14 -8.50 -2.33 -0.46
N TYR A 15 -8.96 -2.15 0.77
CA TYR A 15 -8.49 -2.95 1.90
C TYR A 15 -8.98 -4.40 1.79
N GLU A 16 -10.24 -4.62 1.41
CA GLU A 16 -10.78 -5.98 1.17
C GLU A 16 -9.98 -6.71 0.10
N ILE A 17 -9.66 -6.07 -1.04
CA ILE A 17 -8.79 -6.66 -2.07
C ILE A 17 -7.41 -7.03 -1.49
N THR A 18 -6.82 -6.14 -0.70
CA THR A 18 -5.51 -6.37 -0.08
C THR A 18 -5.56 -7.53 0.93
N LEU A 19 -6.66 -7.63 1.68
CA LEU A 19 -6.91 -8.68 2.67
C LEU A 19 -7.11 -10.04 1.99
N GLU A 20 -7.90 -10.12 0.93
CA GLU A 20 -8.14 -11.34 0.15
C GLU A 20 -6.85 -11.90 -0.46
N ARG A 21 -5.91 -11.03 -0.82
CA ARG A 21 -4.58 -11.42 -1.29
C ARG A 21 -3.60 -11.79 -0.16
N GLY A 22 -4.00 -11.60 1.10
CA GLY A 22 -3.16 -11.91 2.25
C GLY A 22 -2.02 -10.91 2.49
N PHE A 23 -2.18 -9.65 2.07
CA PHE A 23 -1.17 -8.59 2.20
C PHE A 23 0.14 -8.86 1.44
N ASP A 24 0.07 -9.62 0.34
CA ASP A 24 1.23 -9.93 -0.50
C ASP A 24 1.81 -8.70 -1.23
N LEU A 25 0.97 -7.72 -1.55
CA LEU A 25 1.33 -6.50 -2.24
C LEU A 25 0.59 -5.29 -1.66
N VAL A 26 1.21 -4.12 -1.82
CA VAL A 26 0.54 -2.84 -1.57
C VAL A 26 0.91 -1.83 -2.63
N GLY A 27 -0.07 -1.12 -3.17
CA GLY A 27 0.14 -0.16 -4.23
C GLY A 27 0.23 1.29 -3.74
N LEU A 28 1.18 2.04 -4.27
CA LEU A 28 1.36 3.47 -4.05
C LEU A 28 1.27 4.25 -5.36
N THR A 29 0.73 5.47 -5.27
CA THR A 29 0.51 6.34 -6.44
C THR A 29 1.82 6.90 -6.99
N LYS A 30 1.80 7.42 -8.23
CA LYS A 30 2.99 8.06 -8.83
C LYS A 30 3.53 9.25 -8.02
N LYS A 31 2.67 9.95 -7.28
CA LYS A 31 3.07 11.05 -6.39
C LYS A 31 3.88 10.57 -5.18
N GLN A 32 3.69 9.32 -4.78
CA GLN A 32 4.32 8.71 -3.60
C GLN A 32 5.58 7.90 -3.95
N ARG A 33 6.00 7.85 -5.22
CA ARG A 33 7.18 7.12 -5.69
C ARG A 33 8.40 7.21 -4.77
N LYS A 34 8.82 8.43 -4.41
CA LYS A 34 10.00 8.64 -3.55
C LYS A 34 9.85 8.06 -2.14
N ARG A 35 8.62 7.89 -1.65
CA ARG A 35 8.34 7.23 -0.37
C ARG A 35 8.34 5.71 -0.54
N ALA A 36 7.71 5.21 -1.61
CA ALA A 36 7.71 3.79 -1.96
C ALA A 36 9.14 3.25 -2.09
N GLN A 37 10.00 3.94 -2.84
CA GLN A 37 11.42 3.58 -3.02
C GLN A 37 12.28 3.68 -1.75
N ARG A 38 11.75 4.22 -0.65
CA ARG A 38 12.43 4.24 0.65
C ARG A 38 11.95 3.13 1.58
N MET A 39 10.82 2.49 1.26
CA MET A 39 10.37 1.30 1.94
C MET A 39 11.28 0.16 1.49
N GLY A 40 11.75 -0.62 2.45
CA GLY A 40 12.57 -1.78 2.16
C GLY A 40 12.39 -2.86 3.22
N PRO A 41 13.06 -4.01 3.06
CA PRO A 41 12.93 -5.13 3.96
C PRO A 41 13.08 -4.75 5.44
N ALA A 42 12.25 -5.36 6.30
CA ALA A 42 12.14 -5.13 7.73
C ALA A 42 11.46 -3.81 8.17
N ASP A 43 11.11 -2.91 7.24
CA ASP A 43 10.17 -1.83 7.56
C ASP A 43 8.79 -2.39 7.93
N ARG A 44 8.01 -1.60 8.70
CA ARG A 44 6.66 -1.99 9.13
C ARG A 44 5.61 -1.06 8.53
N ILE A 45 4.57 -1.66 7.96
CA ILE A 45 3.41 -0.96 7.42
C ILE A 45 2.24 -1.10 8.38
N LEU A 46 1.52 -0.01 8.60
CA LEU A 46 0.25 0.06 9.31
C LEU A 46 -0.85 0.48 8.34
N PHE A 47 -1.90 -0.33 8.22
CA PHE A 47 -3.03 -0.07 7.35
C PHE A 47 -4.13 0.68 8.10
N TYR A 48 -4.55 1.81 7.54
CA TYR A 48 -5.65 2.64 8.04
C TYR A 48 -6.77 2.73 7.01
N ILE A 49 -7.97 2.35 7.41
CA ILE A 49 -9.17 2.43 6.55
C ILE A 49 -9.81 3.79 6.79
N SER A 50 -9.75 4.66 5.79
CA SER A 50 -10.18 6.06 5.92
C SER A 50 -11.69 6.22 6.15
N GLY A 51 -12.53 5.43 5.47
CA GLY A 51 -13.99 5.46 5.63
C GLY A 51 -14.44 5.04 7.03
N LEU A 52 -13.85 3.96 7.56
CA LEU A 52 -14.18 3.41 8.88
C LEU A 52 -13.44 4.10 10.03
N ARG A 53 -12.38 4.85 9.74
CA ARG A 53 -11.48 5.50 10.71
C ARG A 53 -10.86 4.52 11.70
N LYS A 54 -10.38 3.38 11.20
CA LYS A 54 -9.82 2.30 12.02
C LYS A 54 -8.46 1.86 11.52
N TRP A 55 -7.62 1.45 12.47
CA TRP A 55 -6.43 0.65 12.23
C TRP A 55 -6.87 -0.78 11.94
N ALA A 56 -6.44 -1.34 10.81
CA ALA A 56 -6.97 -2.60 10.33
C ALA A 56 -5.95 -3.75 10.41
N ALA A 57 -4.70 -3.50 10.04
CA ALA A 57 -3.65 -4.51 10.03
C ALA A 57 -2.25 -3.87 10.14
N SER A 58 -1.25 -4.69 10.45
CA SER A 58 0.16 -4.33 10.29
C SER A 58 0.94 -5.46 9.63
N ALA A 59 1.86 -5.12 8.73
CA ALA A 59 2.68 -6.09 8.01
C ALA A 59 4.16 -5.65 7.99
N TYR A 60 5.05 -6.61 7.73
CA TYR A 60 6.45 -6.33 7.43
C TYR A 60 6.64 -6.23 5.93
N VAL A 61 7.52 -5.33 5.51
CA VAL A 61 7.99 -5.27 4.12
C VAL A 61 9.03 -6.37 3.93
N GLU A 62 8.84 -7.20 2.91
CA GLU A 62 9.74 -8.33 2.58
C GLU A 62 10.57 -8.09 1.32
N SER A 63 10.23 -7.10 0.50
CA SER A 63 10.91 -6.78 -0.76
C SER A 63 11.25 -5.30 -0.91
N GLU A 64 12.16 -5.00 -1.83
CA GLU A 64 12.36 -3.66 -2.35
C GLU A 64 11.18 -3.25 -3.25
N CYS A 65 10.97 -1.94 -3.39
CA CYS A 65 9.93 -1.40 -4.24
C CYS A 65 10.21 -1.62 -5.74
N PHE A 66 9.19 -2.00 -6.51
CA PHE A 66 9.21 -2.13 -7.96
C PHE A 66 8.04 -1.37 -8.62
N GLU A 67 8.05 -1.31 -9.96
CA GLU A 67 7.02 -0.63 -10.75
C GLU A 67 6.26 -1.65 -11.63
N ASP A 68 4.93 -1.69 -11.49
CA ASP A 68 4.04 -2.58 -12.24
C ASP A 68 2.67 -1.92 -12.44
N GLU A 69 2.19 -1.83 -13.68
CA GLU A 69 0.95 -1.13 -14.04
C GLU A 69 -0.30 -2.04 -14.09
N GLU A 70 -0.22 -3.30 -13.68
CA GLU A 70 -1.40 -4.18 -13.53
C GLU A 70 -2.49 -3.51 -12.66
N ILE A 71 -3.77 -3.65 -13.00
CA ILE A 71 -4.85 -3.02 -12.21
C ILE A 71 -5.32 -4.02 -11.13
N ILE A 72 -4.82 -3.86 -9.91
CA ILE A 72 -5.23 -4.66 -8.75
C ILE A 72 -6.27 -3.95 -7.89
N TRP A 73 -6.05 -2.65 -7.62
CA TRP A 73 -6.92 -1.85 -6.76
C TRP A 73 -7.86 -0.95 -7.58
N GLN A 74 -8.98 -0.59 -6.98
CA GLN A 74 -9.93 0.36 -7.57
C GLN A 74 -9.39 1.79 -7.48
N SER A 75 -9.55 2.53 -8.58
CA SER A 75 -9.26 3.96 -8.57
C SER A 75 -10.29 4.72 -7.74
N VAL A 76 -9.81 5.51 -6.80
CA VAL A 76 -10.66 6.35 -5.93
C VAL A 76 -11.02 7.69 -6.61
N ALA A 77 -10.44 8.00 -7.78
CA ALA A 77 -10.64 9.27 -8.49
C ALA A 77 -11.11 9.07 -9.94
N SER A 78 -11.53 10.16 -10.58
CA SER A 78 -12.01 10.17 -11.99
C SER A 78 -10.97 9.74 -13.02
N ARG A 79 -9.69 9.68 -12.63
CA ARG A 79 -8.59 9.18 -13.46
C ARG A 79 -8.27 7.75 -13.04
N THR A 80 -8.03 6.86 -14.01
CA THR A 80 -7.53 5.51 -13.75
C THR A 80 -6.18 5.59 -13.04
N GLU A 81 -6.16 5.25 -11.75
CA GLU A 81 -4.96 5.08 -10.93
C GLU A 81 -4.69 3.58 -10.80
N THR A 82 -3.49 3.17 -11.16
CA THR A 82 -3.06 1.76 -11.16
C THR A 82 -2.25 1.38 -9.93
N TYR A 83 -1.85 2.38 -9.13
CA TYR A 83 -0.98 2.21 -7.96
C TYR A 83 0.30 1.44 -8.29
N PRO A 84 1.14 1.99 -9.19
CA PRO A 84 2.14 1.20 -9.85
C PRO A 84 3.37 0.90 -9.00
N TYR A 85 3.58 1.64 -7.92
CA TYR A 85 4.73 1.44 -7.03
C TYR A 85 4.34 0.46 -5.93
N ARG A 86 4.93 -0.73 -5.97
CA ARG A 86 4.64 -1.86 -5.09
C ARG A 86 5.86 -2.30 -4.32
#